data_AF-A0A8J4A3P8-F1
#
_entry.id   AF-A0A8J4A3P8-F1
#
_cell.length_a   1.000
_cell.length_b   1.000
_cell.length_c   1.000
_cell.angle_alpha   90.00
_cell.angle_beta   90.00
_cell.angle_gamma   90.00
#
_symmetry.space_group_name_H-M   'P 1'
#
loop_
_entity.id
_entity.type
_entity.pdbx_description
1 polymer ?
#
loop_
_entity_poly.entity_id
_entity_poly.type
_entity_poly.pdbx_seq_one_letter_code
_entity_poly.pdbx_strand_id
1 'polypeptide(L)'
;MEMDVFASSGAPVEAVGGGSLSDDVREELVAAGLPVVPPEREGRSVGGASVIDASDNAGVWIDWIVSGALSDASVRAMEVGAWQPDGSSMHPAIRQSGTVKFTMRGAMAAILTEAGFDVDLDADDLQPTTLLVRSRRPGPTWRSPAGPLAGASGYSPGIRVCLIDGEFAGAVTTVVSAHWEDRWPDGAPDRYRVQHPHGTSSLEVPATSVALAADPPEGLGDPTVVKT
;
A
#
# COMPACT_ATOMS: atom_id res chain seq x y z
N MET A 1 -3.86 25.07 51.18
CA MET A 1 -4.67 24.67 50.01
C MET A 1 -3.67 24.10 49.02
N GLU A 2 -3.36 22.82 49.23
CA GLU A 2 -2.50 22.02 48.36
C GLU A 2 -3.24 21.76 47.05
N MET A 3 -2.57 21.97 45.93
CA MET A 3 -3.03 21.50 44.62
C MET A 3 -2.02 20.46 44.13
N ASP A 4 -2.45 19.21 44.18
CA ASP A 4 -1.75 18.05 43.64
C ASP A 4 -1.54 18.20 42.13
N VAL A 5 -0.28 18.07 41.73
CA VAL A 5 0.18 17.98 40.34
C VAL A 5 0.11 16.51 39.94
N PHE A 6 -0.95 16.12 39.22
CA PHE A 6 -0.98 14.81 38.56
C PHE A 6 -0.19 14.89 37.25
N ALA A 7 1.08 14.47 37.33
CA ALA A 7 1.87 14.09 36.16
C ALA A 7 1.28 12.81 35.57
N SER A 8 0.51 12.93 34.49
CA SER A 8 0.09 11.80 33.67
C SER A 8 1.27 11.34 32.81
N SER A 9 2.04 10.38 33.33
CA SER A 9 3.06 9.63 32.60
C SER A 9 2.40 8.72 31.58
N GLY A 10 2.14 9.23 30.37
CA GLY A 10 1.90 8.41 29.19
C GLY A 10 3.23 7.91 28.65
N ALA A 11 3.48 6.60 28.72
CA ALA A 11 4.60 5.99 28.02
C ALA A 11 4.48 6.24 26.51
N PRO A 12 5.59 6.54 25.80
CA PRO A 12 5.56 6.65 24.35
C PRO A 12 5.25 5.26 23.79
N VAL A 13 4.10 5.14 23.15
CA VAL A 13 3.80 3.98 22.30
C VAL A 13 4.68 4.15 21.07
N GLU A 14 5.78 3.39 20.98
CA GLU A 14 6.63 3.38 19.80
C GLU A 14 5.82 2.83 18.62
N ALA A 15 5.29 3.74 17.80
CA ALA A 15 4.73 3.43 16.49
C ALA A 15 5.89 3.09 15.55
N VAL A 16 6.21 1.81 15.44
CA VAL A 16 7.15 1.29 14.44
C VAL A 16 6.49 1.39 13.07
N GLY A 17 6.89 2.42 12.30
CA GLY A 17 6.47 2.66 10.91
C GLY A 17 5.81 4.02 10.63
N GLY A 18 6.23 5.12 11.25
CA GLY A 18 5.60 6.44 11.12
C GLY A 18 6.12 7.30 9.96
N GLY A 19 5.72 7.00 8.72
CA GLY A 19 5.82 7.95 7.60
C GLY A 19 4.69 8.99 7.67
N SER A 20 4.90 10.18 7.11
CA SER A 20 3.80 11.16 6.97
C SER A 20 2.79 10.70 5.91
N LEU A 21 1.54 11.17 5.96
CA LEU A 21 0.52 10.83 4.95
C LEU A 21 0.99 11.19 3.53
N SER A 22 1.76 12.27 3.37
CA SER A 22 2.28 12.65 2.07
C SER A 22 3.40 11.72 1.59
N ASP A 23 4.23 11.20 2.48
CA ASP A 23 5.23 10.19 2.11
C ASP A 23 4.55 8.92 1.61
N ASP A 24 3.55 8.43 2.35
CA ASP A 24 2.72 7.28 1.95
C ASP A 24 2.09 7.48 0.56
N VAL A 25 1.54 8.66 0.30
CA VAL A 25 0.95 9.02 -1.00
C VAL A 25 2.00 9.06 -2.11
N ARG A 26 3.14 9.75 -1.88
CA ARG A 26 4.23 9.84 -2.88
C ARG A 26 4.73 8.46 -3.26
N GLU A 27 4.91 7.62 -2.26
CA GLU A 27 5.39 6.26 -2.43
C GLU A 27 4.41 5.37 -3.21
N GLU A 28 3.11 5.50 -2.95
CA GLU A 28 2.08 4.77 -3.69
C GLU A 28 2.04 5.19 -5.17
N LEU A 29 2.10 6.50 -5.44
CA LEU A 29 2.13 7.02 -6.81
C LEU A 29 3.37 6.54 -7.56
N VAL A 30 4.54 6.53 -6.90
CA VAL A 30 5.78 5.98 -7.48
C VAL A 30 5.65 4.48 -7.75
N ALA A 31 5.06 3.71 -6.84
CA ALA A 31 4.83 2.28 -7.02
C ALA A 31 3.87 1.98 -8.19
N ALA A 32 2.89 2.85 -8.42
CA ALA A 32 2.01 2.80 -9.58
C ALA A 32 2.68 3.26 -10.90
N GLY A 33 3.96 3.65 -10.86
CA GLY A 33 4.72 4.10 -12.02
C GLY A 33 4.47 5.55 -12.40
N LEU A 34 3.84 6.35 -11.54
CA LEU A 34 3.63 7.77 -11.78
C LEU A 34 4.83 8.59 -11.27
N PRO A 35 5.36 9.52 -12.09
CA PRO A 35 6.42 10.41 -11.64
C PRO A 35 5.87 11.39 -10.57
N VAL A 36 6.58 11.48 -9.44
CA VAL A 36 6.29 12.45 -8.38
C VAL A 36 7.31 13.58 -8.44
N VAL A 37 6.84 14.81 -8.40
CA VAL A 37 7.67 16.01 -8.43
C VAL A 37 8.24 16.26 -7.03
N PRO A 38 9.58 16.37 -6.88
CA PRO A 38 10.18 16.73 -5.60
C PRO A 38 9.76 18.14 -5.16
N PRO A 39 9.53 18.38 -3.86
CA PRO A 39 9.10 19.69 -3.37
C PRO A 39 10.09 20.82 -3.71
N GLU A 40 11.39 20.54 -3.80
CA GLU A 40 12.42 21.54 -4.15
C GLU A 40 12.48 21.85 -5.65
N ARG A 41 11.69 21.16 -6.48
CA ARG A 41 11.68 21.29 -7.94
C ARG A 41 10.38 21.84 -8.50
N GLU A 42 9.48 22.32 -7.65
CA GLU A 42 8.32 23.11 -8.10
C GLU A 42 8.82 24.29 -8.96
N GLY A 43 8.54 24.23 -10.26
CA GLY A 43 9.02 25.21 -11.26
C GLY A 43 10.03 24.69 -12.29
N ARG A 44 10.52 23.44 -12.19
CA ARG A 44 11.32 22.80 -13.26
C ARG A 44 10.43 21.95 -14.18
N SER A 45 10.78 21.89 -15.46
CA SER A 45 9.99 21.38 -16.61
C SER A 45 9.60 19.90 -16.62
N VAL A 46 9.61 19.18 -15.49
CA VAL A 46 9.27 17.76 -15.42
C VAL A 46 7.79 17.61 -15.08
N GLY A 47 7.03 16.91 -15.92
CA GLY A 47 5.63 16.60 -15.62
C GLY A 47 5.52 15.49 -14.58
N GLY A 48 4.54 15.60 -13.69
CA GLY A 48 4.31 14.63 -12.61
C GLY A 48 3.33 15.10 -11.56
N ALA A 49 3.07 14.25 -10.57
CA ALA A 49 2.23 14.57 -9.42
C ALA A 49 3.00 15.46 -8.44
N SER A 50 2.45 16.64 -8.11
CA SER A 50 2.92 17.43 -6.97
C SER A 50 2.10 17.06 -5.75
N VAL A 51 2.77 16.76 -4.64
CA VAL A 51 2.15 16.30 -3.39
C VAL A 51 2.51 17.31 -2.30
N ILE A 52 1.51 18.06 -1.82
CA ILE A 52 1.67 19.21 -0.94
C ILE A 52 0.93 18.93 0.37
N ASP A 53 1.66 18.97 1.48
CA ASP A 53 1.08 18.85 2.82
C ASP A 53 0.23 20.09 3.14
N ALA A 54 -1.01 19.87 3.60
CA ALA A 54 -1.84 20.96 4.11
C ALA A 54 -1.26 21.47 5.44
N SER A 55 -1.07 22.79 5.55
CA SER A 55 -0.47 23.42 6.74
C SER A 55 -1.29 23.27 8.03
N ASP A 56 -2.57 22.90 7.92
CA ASP A 56 -3.54 22.79 9.01
C ASP A 56 -3.99 21.35 9.30
N ASN A 57 -3.23 20.35 8.84
CA ASN A 57 -3.55 18.92 8.98
C ASN A 57 -4.88 18.50 8.31
N ALA A 58 -5.39 19.28 7.34
CA ALA A 58 -6.60 18.92 6.59
C ALA A 58 -6.40 17.77 5.57
N GLY A 59 -5.16 17.28 5.42
CA GLY A 59 -4.81 16.20 4.50
C GLY A 59 -3.64 16.55 3.60
N VAL A 60 -3.58 15.91 2.44
CA VAL A 60 -2.53 16.08 1.43
C VAL A 60 -3.19 16.46 0.11
N TRP A 61 -2.82 17.62 -0.42
CA TRP A 61 -3.27 18.09 -1.72
C TRP A 61 -2.38 17.53 -2.83
N ILE A 62 -3.01 17.12 -3.93
CA ILE A 62 -2.30 16.61 -5.10
C ILE A 62 -2.78 17.33 -6.36
N ASP A 63 -1.83 17.84 -7.14
CA ASP A 63 -2.07 18.34 -8.51
C ASP A 63 -1.21 17.59 -9.52
N TRP A 64 -1.62 17.58 -10.78
CA TRP A 64 -0.78 17.12 -11.88
C TRP A 64 -0.10 18.31 -12.57
N ILE A 65 1.23 18.32 -12.54
CA ILE A 65 2.05 19.26 -13.29
C ILE A 65 2.27 18.69 -14.69
N VAL A 66 1.81 19.40 -15.72
CA VAL A 66 2.09 19.04 -17.13
C VAL A 66 3.54 19.35 -17.48
N SER A 67 4.06 18.78 -18.57
CA SER A 67 5.41 19.09 -19.03
C SER A 67 5.61 20.59 -19.28
N GLY A 68 6.84 21.08 -19.08
CA GLY A 68 7.17 22.50 -19.28
C GLY A 68 6.78 23.00 -20.68
N ALA A 69 7.03 22.21 -21.72
CA ALA A 69 6.66 22.57 -23.09
C ALA A 69 5.15 22.82 -23.28
N LEU A 70 4.31 21.97 -22.69
CA LEU A 70 2.85 22.12 -22.77
C LEU A 70 2.37 23.29 -21.89
N SER A 71 2.95 23.44 -20.70
CA SER A 71 2.69 24.58 -19.82
C SER A 71 2.98 25.91 -20.53
N ASP A 72 4.19 26.07 -21.07
CA ASP A 72 4.64 27.28 -21.73
C ASP A 72 3.80 27.60 -22.98
N ALA A 73 3.44 26.58 -23.76
CA ALA A 73 2.56 26.76 -24.92
C ALA A 73 1.15 27.20 -24.52
N SER A 74 0.64 26.71 -23.38
CA SER A 74 -0.66 27.11 -22.84
C SER A 74 -0.62 28.55 -22.32
N VAL A 75 0.43 28.92 -21.57
CA VAL A 75 0.65 30.29 -21.06
C VAL A 75 0.72 31.29 -22.21
N ARG A 76 1.57 31.06 -23.21
CA ARG A 76 1.67 31.95 -24.38
C ARG A 76 0.35 32.12 -25.12
N ALA A 77 -0.43 31.04 -25.24
CA ALA A 77 -1.75 31.11 -25.87
C ALA A 77 -2.74 31.97 -25.05
N MET A 78 -2.68 31.89 -23.71
CA MET A 78 -3.50 32.75 -22.84
C MET A 78 -3.08 34.22 -22.92
N GLU A 79 -1.77 34.50 -22.93
CA GLU A 79 -1.22 35.86 -23.01
C GLU A 79 -1.65 36.62 -24.27
N VAL A 80 -1.74 35.92 -25.41
CA VAL A 80 -2.20 36.52 -26.68
C VAL A 80 -3.72 36.49 -26.84
N GLY A 81 -4.47 36.07 -25.81
CA GLY A 81 -5.93 36.02 -25.84
C GLY A 81 -6.49 34.98 -26.82
N ALA A 82 -5.80 33.86 -27.05
CA ALA A 82 -6.25 32.79 -27.95
C ALA A 82 -7.33 31.88 -27.32
N TRP A 83 -8.34 32.50 -26.71
CA TRP A 83 -9.50 31.83 -26.11
C TRP A 83 -10.72 32.75 -26.14
N GLN A 84 -11.92 32.17 -26.25
CA GLN A 84 -13.18 32.90 -26.17
C GLN A 84 -13.81 32.73 -24.77
N PRO A 85 -14.44 33.79 -24.20
CA PRO A 85 -15.05 33.74 -22.86
C PRO A 85 -16.13 32.67 -22.68
N ASP A 86 -16.81 32.30 -23.76
CA ASP A 86 -17.85 31.27 -23.77
C ASP A 86 -17.29 29.83 -23.86
N GLY A 87 -15.96 29.69 -23.95
CA GLY A 87 -15.29 28.40 -24.10
C GLY A 87 -15.48 27.72 -25.46
N SER A 88 -16.15 28.36 -26.43
CA SER A 88 -16.47 27.76 -27.73
C SER A 88 -15.24 27.56 -28.61
N SER A 89 -14.22 28.40 -28.42
CA SER A 89 -12.95 28.31 -29.11
C SER A 89 -11.81 28.59 -28.15
N MET A 90 -10.87 27.65 -28.06
CA MET A 90 -9.71 27.72 -27.20
C MET A 90 -8.52 27.14 -27.95
N HIS A 91 -7.36 27.77 -27.81
CA HIS A 91 -6.12 27.26 -28.38
C HIS A 91 -5.89 25.81 -27.93
N PRO A 92 -5.49 24.89 -28.83
CA PRO A 92 -5.34 23.47 -28.52
C PRO A 92 -4.46 23.17 -27.30
N ALA A 93 -3.39 23.94 -27.08
CA ALA A 93 -2.51 23.77 -25.93
C ALA A 93 -3.23 23.95 -24.59
N ILE A 94 -4.06 25.00 -24.44
CA ILE A 94 -4.80 25.29 -23.21
C ILE A 94 -5.78 24.14 -22.92
N ARG A 95 -6.56 23.74 -23.94
CA ARG A 95 -7.49 22.61 -23.84
C ARG A 95 -6.77 21.32 -23.48
N GLN A 96 -5.67 21.01 -24.16
CA GLN A 96 -4.90 19.80 -23.92
C GLN A 96 -4.32 19.77 -22.51
N SER A 97 -3.77 20.88 -22.02
CA SER A 97 -3.26 21.00 -20.66
C SER A 97 -4.35 20.71 -19.62
N GLY A 98 -5.53 21.34 -19.78
CA GLY A 98 -6.69 21.09 -18.92
C GLY A 98 -7.17 19.64 -18.97
N THR A 99 -7.29 19.05 -20.17
CA THR A 99 -7.70 17.65 -20.34
C THR A 99 -6.72 16.69 -19.66
N VAL A 100 -5.40 16.91 -19.82
CA VAL A 100 -4.38 16.08 -19.18
C VAL A 100 -4.50 16.17 -17.66
N LYS A 101 -4.55 17.38 -17.11
CA LYS A 101 -4.70 17.57 -15.66
C LYS A 101 -5.95 16.88 -15.11
N PHE A 102 -7.10 17.09 -15.76
CA PHE A 102 -8.37 16.47 -15.33
C PHE A 102 -8.33 14.94 -15.40
N THR A 103 -7.77 14.38 -16.48
CA THR A 103 -7.63 12.92 -16.64
C THR A 103 -6.70 12.34 -15.58
N MET A 104 -5.56 12.99 -15.34
CA MET A 104 -4.59 12.52 -14.35
C MET A 104 -5.11 12.62 -12.92
N ARG A 105 -5.89 13.65 -12.57
CA ARG A 105 -6.63 13.72 -11.29
C ARG A 105 -7.49 12.46 -11.09
N GLY A 106 -8.29 12.09 -12.09
CA GLY A 106 -9.13 10.89 -12.03
C GLY A 106 -8.32 9.60 -11.89
N ALA A 107 -7.22 9.47 -12.64
CA ALA A 107 -6.34 8.30 -12.56
C ALA A 107 -5.66 8.17 -11.18
N MET A 108 -5.10 9.27 -10.66
CA MET A 108 -4.48 9.29 -9.33
C MET A 108 -5.49 8.95 -8.24
N ALA A 109 -6.71 9.50 -8.32
CA ALA A 109 -7.77 9.21 -7.37
C ALA A 109 -8.14 7.71 -7.37
N ALA A 110 -8.25 7.08 -8.54
CA ALA A 110 -8.54 5.65 -8.64
C ALA A 110 -7.43 4.79 -8.03
N ILE A 111 -6.16 5.09 -8.33
CA ILE A 111 -4.99 4.39 -7.77
C ILE A 111 -4.96 4.51 -6.25
N LEU A 112 -5.08 5.73 -5.73
CA LEU A 112 -5.01 5.98 -4.29
C LEU A 112 -6.21 5.37 -3.56
N THR A 113 -7.41 5.43 -4.15
CA THR A 113 -8.60 4.77 -3.56
C THR A 113 -8.41 3.26 -3.46
N GLU A 114 -7.88 2.62 -4.51
CA GLU A 114 -7.57 1.18 -4.51
C GLU A 114 -6.51 0.83 -3.44
N ALA A 115 -5.51 1.70 -3.25
CA ALA A 115 -4.51 1.55 -2.20
C ALA A 115 -5.03 1.87 -0.77
N GLY A 116 -6.33 2.14 -0.63
CA GLY A 116 -7.01 2.34 0.65
C GLY A 116 -7.00 3.78 1.17
N PHE A 117 -6.61 4.76 0.36
CA PHE A 117 -6.67 6.17 0.74
C PHE A 117 -8.10 6.73 0.61
N ASP A 118 -8.44 7.67 1.50
CA ASP A 118 -9.68 8.45 1.45
C ASP A 118 -9.46 9.70 0.60
N VAL A 119 -9.92 9.64 -0.64
CA VAL A 119 -9.73 10.68 -1.66
C VAL A 119 -11.00 11.49 -1.85
N ASP A 120 -10.87 12.80 -1.67
CA ASP A 120 -11.92 13.78 -1.95
C ASP A 120 -11.55 14.55 -3.22
N LEU A 121 -12.35 14.32 -4.26
CA LEU A 121 -12.20 15.02 -5.53
C LEU A 121 -12.71 16.45 -5.39
N ASP A 122 -13.83 16.68 -4.70
CA ASP A 122 -14.57 17.94 -4.74
C ASP A 122 -14.30 18.80 -3.49
N ALA A 123 -13.09 18.66 -2.93
CA ALA A 123 -12.66 19.38 -1.74
C ALA A 123 -12.50 20.90 -1.97
N ASP A 124 -12.24 21.33 -3.21
CA ASP A 124 -12.17 22.73 -3.62
C ASP A 124 -12.78 22.93 -5.02
N ASP A 125 -13.97 23.53 -5.06
CA ASP A 125 -14.69 23.87 -6.30
C ASP A 125 -13.92 24.86 -7.19
N LEU A 126 -12.98 25.63 -6.61
CA LEU A 126 -12.14 26.57 -7.34
C LEU A 126 -10.90 25.91 -7.96
N GLN A 127 -10.59 24.66 -7.58
CA GLN A 127 -9.44 23.90 -8.07
C GLN A 127 -9.87 22.52 -8.63
N PRO A 128 -10.60 22.49 -9.77
CA PRO A 128 -11.19 21.26 -10.31
C PRO A 128 -10.16 20.23 -10.81
N THR A 129 -8.87 20.56 -10.86
CA THR A 129 -7.79 19.64 -11.24
C THR A 129 -7.02 19.08 -10.06
N THR A 130 -7.27 19.58 -8.84
CA THR A 130 -6.64 19.06 -7.62
C THR A 130 -7.52 18.00 -6.97
N LEU A 131 -6.91 17.19 -6.11
CA LEU A 131 -7.62 16.28 -5.20
C LEU A 131 -7.02 16.39 -3.81
N LEU A 132 -7.81 16.04 -2.80
CA LEU A 132 -7.40 16.01 -1.40
C LEU A 132 -7.41 14.58 -0.89
N VAL A 133 -6.30 14.13 -0.29
CA VAL A 133 -6.24 12.88 0.45
C VAL A 133 -6.35 13.18 1.92
N ARG A 134 -7.41 12.69 2.57
CA ARG A 134 -7.71 12.99 3.98
C ARG A 134 -7.05 12.03 4.94
N SER A 135 -7.02 10.75 4.58
CA SER A 135 -6.52 9.68 5.44
C SER A 135 -6.22 8.42 4.64
N ARG A 136 -5.67 7.41 5.31
CA ARG A 136 -5.50 6.06 4.78
C ARG A 136 -6.20 5.08 5.71
N ARG A 137 -7.00 4.19 5.13
CA ARG A 137 -7.65 3.11 5.91
C ARG A 137 -6.59 2.11 6.35
N PRO A 138 -6.65 1.61 7.60
CA PRO A 138 -5.78 0.51 8.03
C PRO A 138 -6.03 -0.71 7.16
N GLY A 139 -4.96 -1.34 6.67
CA GLY A 139 -5.07 -2.52 5.84
C GLY A 139 -3.72 -3.00 5.32
N PRO A 140 -3.68 -4.21 4.73
CA PRO A 140 -2.51 -4.69 4.02
C PRO A 140 -2.21 -3.76 2.84
N THR A 141 -0.92 -3.57 2.59
CA THR A 141 -0.37 -2.75 1.51
C THR A 141 0.50 -3.63 0.62
N TRP A 142 0.84 -3.20 -0.58
CA TRP A 142 1.78 -3.94 -1.44
C TRP A 142 3.18 -4.10 -0.81
N ARG A 143 3.49 -3.31 0.23
CA ARG A 143 4.72 -3.39 1.03
C ARG A 143 4.62 -4.37 2.19
N SER A 144 3.41 -4.76 2.56
CA SER A 144 3.21 -5.73 3.61
C SER A 144 3.90 -7.03 3.16
N PRO A 145 4.70 -7.67 4.04
CA PRO A 145 5.34 -8.92 3.69
C PRO A 145 4.28 -9.88 3.19
N ALA A 146 4.57 -10.53 2.06
CA ALA A 146 3.65 -11.49 1.47
C ALA A 146 3.45 -12.64 2.47
N GLY A 147 2.34 -12.60 3.19
CA GLY A 147 1.82 -13.77 3.85
C GLY A 147 1.30 -14.75 2.80
N PRO A 148 1.35 -16.06 3.06
CA PRO A 148 0.62 -17.01 2.23
C PRO A 148 -0.85 -16.59 2.23
N LEU A 149 -1.37 -16.29 1.05
CA LEU A 149 -2.78 -16.02 0.88
C LEU A 149 -3.56 -17.26 1.34
N ALA A 150 -4.55 -17.07 2.20
CA ALA A 150 -5.43 -18.16 2.61
C ALA A 150 -6.05 -18.80 1.35
N GLY A 151 -5.61 -20.01 1.02
CA GLY A 151 -6.06 -20.75 -0.15
C GLY A 151 -5.37 -20.43 -1.49
N ALA A 152 -4.36 -19.55 -1.57
CA ALA A 152 -3.59 -19.40 -2.82
C ALA A 152 -2.32 -20.26 -2.76
N SER A 153 -2.31 -21.29 -3.61
CA SER A 153 -1.14 -22.09 -4.02
C SER A 153 -0.10 -22.37 -2.92
N GLY A 154 -0.39 -23.31 -2.01
CA GLY A 154 0.68 -24.13 -1.42
C GLY A 154 1.69 -23.43 -0.51
N TYR A 155 1.71 -23.72 0.80
CA TYR A 155 2.93 -23.49 1.57
C TYR A 155 4.12 -24.22 0.89
N SER A 156 5.19 -23.49 0.57
CA SER A 156 6.42 -24.06 0.01
C SER A 156 7.09 -25.00 1.01
N PRO A 157 7.84 -26.03 0.54
CA PRO A 157 8.73 -26.79 1.40
C PRO A 157 9.65 -25.88 2.23
N GLY A 158 9.80 -26.17 3.52
CA GLY A 158 10.57 -25.37 4.48
C GLY A 158 9.76 -24.35 5.26
N ILE A 159 8.51 -24.05 4.88
CA ILE A 159 7.65 -23.13 5.63
C ILE A 159 7.14 -23.77 6.91
N ARG A 160 7.19 -23.01 8.02
CA ARG A 160 6.60 -23.42 9.30
C ARG A 160 5.09 -23.19 9.30
N VAL A 161 4.35 -24.21 9.69
CA VAL A 161 2.89 -24.25 9.68
C VAL A 161 2.37 -24.80 11.00
N CYS A 162 1.22 -24.32 11.45
CA CYS A 162 0.48 -24.85 12.58
C CYS A 162 -0.60 -25.81 12.07
N LEU A 163 -0.66 -27.01 12.65
CA LEU A 163 -1.76 -27.94 12.41
C LEU A 163 -2.99 -27.43 13.17
N ILE A 164 -4.09 -27.17 12.47
CA ILE A 164 -5.29 -26.57 13.07
C ILE A 164 -6.41 -27.59 13.33
N ASP A 165 -6.23 -28.84 12.90
CA ASP A 165 -7.18 -29.94 13.06
C ASP A 165 -6.45 -31.28 13.24
N GLY A 166 -7.15 -32.30 13.73
CA GLY A 166 -6.65 -33.65 13.97
C GLY A 166 -5.92 -33.84 15.31
N GLU A 167 -5.27 -35.00 15.47
CA GLU A 167 -4.58 -35.41 16.72
C GLU A 167 -3.47 -34.45 17.14
N PHE A 168 -2.88 -33.74 16.19
CA PHE A 168 -1.77 -32.83 16.42
C PHE A 168 -2.18 -31.35 16.33
N ALA A 169 -3.47 -31.03 16.49
CA ALA A 169 -3.95 -29.66 16.49
C ALA A 169 -3.18 -28.79 17.51
N GLY A 170 -2.73 -27.62 17.08
CA GLY A 170 -1.86 -26.69 17.83
C GLY A 170 -0.36 -26.93 17.63
N ALA A 171 0.07 -28.07 17.08
CA ALA A 171 1.49 -28.33 16.84
C ALA A 171 2.03 -27.49 15.69
N VAL A 172 3.21 -26.89 15.88
CA VAL A 172 3.96 -26.19 14.82
C VAL A 172 4.96 -27.16 14.21
N THR A 173 4.93 -27.28 12.89
CA THR A 173 5.81 -28.17 12.11
C THR A 173 6.26 -27.48 10.82
N THR A 174 7.05 -28.16 10.00
CA THR A 174 7.60 -27.67 8.73
C THR A 174 7.03 -28.45 7.57
N VAL A 175 6.64 -27.75 6.50
CA VAL A 175 6.20 -28.37 5.24
C VAL A 175 7.38 -29.02 4.55
N VAL A 176 7.23 -30.28 4.16
CA VAL A 176 8.22 -31.08 3.42
C VAL A 176 7.90 -31.07 1.92
N SER A 177 6.63 -31.29 1.56
CA SER A 177 6.15 -31.22 0.18
C SER A 177 4.66 -30.91 0.11
N ALA A 178 4.22 -30.40 -1.04
CA ALA A 178 2.81 -30.18 -1.37
C ALA A 178 2.40 -31.18 -2.47
N HIS A 179 1.17 -31.69 -2.40
CA HIS A 179 0.64 -32.68 -3.34
C HIS A 179 -0.71 -32.20 -3.92
N TRP A 180 -0.86 -32.34 -5.24
CA TRP A 180 -2.07 -32.02 -6.01
C TRP A 180 -2.60 -33.32 -6.62
N GLU A 181 -3.86 -33.67 -6.35
CA GLU A 181 -4.56 -34.78 -6.95
C GLU A 181 -5.29 -34.28 -8.22
N ASP A 182 -4.86 -34.80 -9.38
CA ASP A 182 -5.53 -34.69 -10.69
C ASP A 182 -5.88 -33.26 -11.19
N ARG A 183 -5.26 -32.21 -10.66
CA ARG A 183 -5.40 -30.82 -11.14
C ARG A 183 -4.07 -30.23 -11.58
N TRP A 184 -4.13 -29.31 -12.53
CA TRP A 184 -2.99 -28.45 -12.87
C TRP A 184 -2.57 -27.66 -11.61
N PRO A 185 -1.27 -27.41 -11.37
CA PRO A 185 -0.73 -26.88 -10.10
C PRO A 185 -1.05 -25.41 -9.83
N ASP A 186 -1.90 -24.76 -10.65
CA ASP A 186 -2.35 -23.38 -10.45
C ASP A 186 -3.34 -23.22 -9.28
N GLY A 187 -3.65 -24.29 -8.53
CA GLY A 187 -4.53 -24.29 -7.37
C GLY A 187 -3.81 -24.56 -6.04
N ALA A 188 -4.54 -24.42 -4.93
CA ALA A 188 -4.09 -24.93 -3.63
C ALA A 188 -3.84 -26.45 -3.73
N PRO A 189 -2.79 -26.98 -3.08
CA PRO A 189 -2.59 -28.42 -2.99
C PRO A 189 -3.73 -29.05 -2.19
N ASP A 190 -4.02 -30.31 -2.45
CA ASP A 190 -5.02 -31.07 -1.70
C ASP A 190 -4.45 -31.50 -0.34
N ARG A 191 -3.15 -31.79 -0.30
CA ARG A 191 -2.44 -32.28 0.89
C ARG A 191 -1.05 -31.70 1.00
N TYR A 192 -0.58 -31.59 2.24
CA TYR A 192 0.83 -31.37 2.55
C TYR A 192 1.41 -32.59 3.23
N ARG A 193 2.66 -32.87 2.90
CA ARG A 193 3.53 -33.67 3.76
C ARG A 193 4.28 -32.71 4.67
N VAL A 194 4.14 -32.88 5.98
CA VAL A 194 4.81 -32.07 7.01
C VAL A 194 5.72 -32.95 7.87
N GLN A 195 6.66 -32.37 8.60
CA GLN A 195 7.42 -33.12 9.60
C GLN A 195 6.51 -33.58 10.74
N HIS A 196 6.75 -34.76 11.30
CA HIS A 196 5.97 -35.25 12.42
C HIS A 196 6.35 -34.48 13.69
N PRO A 197 5.41 -33.91 14.47
CA PRO A 197 5.73 -33.08 15.64
C PRO A 197 6.58 -33.76 16.72
N HIS A 198 6.48 -35.08 16.83
CA HIS A 198 7.18 -35.88 17.84
C HIS A 198 8.32 -36.77 17.29
N GLY A 199 8.73 -36.61 16.02
CA GLY A 199 9.71 -37.53 15.45
C GLY A 199 10.30 -37.11 14.12
N THR A 200 11.14 -37.98 13.56
CA THR A 200 11.81 -37.78 12.26
C THR A 200 10.99 -38.24 11.06
N SER A 201 9.80 -38.82 11.29
CA SER A 201 8.88 -39.19 10.22
C SER A 201 8.19 -37.97 9.64
N SER A 202 7.46 -38.18 8.55
CA SER A 202 6.58 -37.16 7.95
C SER A 202 5.13 -37.60 8.06
N LEU A 203 4.22 -36.62 8.16
CA LEU A 203 2.79 -36.79 8.25
C LEU A 203 2.13 -36.16 7.03
N GLU A 204 1.14 -36.84 6.44
CA GLU A 204 0.30 -36.23 5.40
C GLU A 204 -0.95 -35.64 6.03
N VAL A 205 -1.22 -34.37 5.74
CA VAL A 205 -2.37 -33.62 6.25
C VAL A 205 -3.13 -32.96 5.10
N PRO A 206 -4.46 -32.85 5.17
CA PRO A 206 -5.24 -32.06 4.23
C PRO A 206 -4.77 -30.60 4.26
N ALA A 207 -4.79 -29.92 3.11
CA ALA A 207 -4.39 -28.51 3.05
C ALA A 207 -5.27 -27.59 3.91
N THR A 208 -6.52 -27.98 4.15
CA THR A 208 -7.46 -27.30 5.06
C THR A 208 -7.11 -27.45 6.53
N SER A 209 -6.20 -28.36 6.90
CA SER A 209 -5.81 -28.63 8.29
C SER A 209 -4.51 -27.91 8.69
N VAL A 210 -4.06 -26.94 7.88
CA VAL A 210 -2.78 -26.24 8.09
C VAL A 210 -2.93 -24.73 7.95
N ALA A 211 -2.41 -23.99 8.91
CA ALA A 211 -2.29 -22.53 8.89
C ALA A 211 -0.82 -22.12 8.92
N LEU A 212 -0.46 -20.93 8.43
CA LEU A 212 0.89 -20.41 8.64
C LEU A 212 1.14 -20.28 10.15
N ALA A 213 2.27 -20.79 10.63
CA ALA A 213 2.67 -20.52 12.01
C ALA A 213 3.04 -19.04 12.09
N ALA A 214 2.37 -18.28 12.97
CA ALA A 214 2.86 -16.96 13.32
C ALA A 214 4.31 -17.09 13.81
N ASP A 215 5.18 -16.17 13.41
CA ASP A 215 6.54 -16.16 13.94
C ASP A 215 6.44 -16.19 15.47
N PRO A 216 7.18 -17.10 16.14
CA PRO A 216 7.24 -17.06 17.59
C PRO A 216 7.72 -15.66 17.98
N PRO A 217 7.15 -15.03 19.02
CA PRO A 217 7.65 -13.75 19.49
C PRO A 217 9.16 -13.87 19.69
N GLU A 218 9.94 -13.00 19.05
CA GLU A 218 11.39 -12.97 19.16
C GLU A 218 11.76 -13.00 20.65
N GLY A 219 12.31 -14.13 21.12
CA GLY A 219 12.70 -14.26 22.54
C GLY A 219 12.53 -15.63 23.19
N LEU A 220 11.82 -16.60 22.60
CA LEU A 220 11.82 -17.96 23.16
C LEU A 220 13.00 -18.78 22.61
N GLY A 221 14.04 -18.89 23.44
CA GLY A 221 15.29 -19.56 23.15
C GLY A 221 15.14 -21.02 22.70
N ASP A 222 16.13 -21.41 21.91
CA ASP A 222 16.38 -22.73 21.35
C ASP A 222 16.09 -23.86 22.36
N PRO A 223 15.18 -24.82 22.07
CA PRO A 223 14.95 -25.95 22.96
C PRO A 223 16.23 -26.79 22.98
N THR A 224 16.94 -26.68 24.10
CA THR A 224 18.19 -27.39 24.38
C THR A 224 18.01 -28.88 24.10
N VAL A 225 18.71 -29.38 23.08
CA VAL A 225 18.82 -30.82 22.80
C VAL A 225 19.53 -31.47 23.98
N VAL A 226 18.75 -32.08 24.88
CA VAL A 226 19.28 -32.96 25.91
C VAL A 226 19.76 -34.24 25.21
N LYS A 227 21.06 -34.29 24.90
CA LYS A 227 21.71 -35.55 24.55
C LYS A 227 21.67 -36.45 25.78
N THR A 228 20.95 -37.57 25.66
CA THR A 228 21.02 -38.69 26.60
C THR A 228 21.91 -39.77 26.00
#